data_AF-A0A0C1KZD5-F1
#
_entry.id   AF-A0A0C1KZD5-F1
#
_cell.length_a   1.000
_cell.length_b   1.000
_cell.length_c   1.000
_cell.angle_alpha   90.00
_cell.angle_beta   90.00
_cell.angle_gamma   90.00
#
_symmetry.space_group_name_H-M   'P 1'
#
loop_
_entity.id
_entity.type
_entity.pdbx_description
1 polymer ?
#
loop_
_entity_poly.entity_id
_entity_poly.type
_entity_poly.pdbx_seq_one_letter_code
_entity_poly.pdbx_strand_id
1 'polypeptide(L)'
;MNDPIHTQLSLIKQLFPKHEKWIEQLYNQNPDFKGLCDDYYSCVLHLQKFRKEFADKVDSIKEYENVQKVLEDEMREFISE
;
A
#
# COMPACT_ATOMS: atom_id res chain seq x y z
N MET A 1 13.47 7.82 20.68
CA MET A 1 14.16 7.25 19.49
C MET A 1 13.46 5.95 19.18
N ASN A 2 12.73 5.87 18.06
CA ASN A 2 12.14 4.61 17.62
C ASN A 2 13.15 3.91 16.72
N ASP A 3 13.78 2.87 17.25
CA ASP A 3 14.73 2.03 16.51
C ASP A 3 13.98 1.26 15.41
N PRO A 4 14.45 1.25 14.14
CA PRO A 4 13.79 0.57 13.04
C PRO A 4 13.52 -0.91 13.32
N ILE A 5 14.40 -1.56 14.10
CA ILE A 5 14.39 -2.98 14.47
C ILE A 5 13.13 -3.38 15.24
N HIS A 6 12.50 -2.46 15.98
CA HIS A 6 11.27 -2.75 16.69
C HIS A 6 10.04 -2.75 15.77
N THR A 7 10.11 -2.11 14.61
CA THR A 7 8.96 -1.92 13.73
C THR A 7 8.59 -3.17 12.95
N GLN A 8 9.56 -3.92 12.40
CA GLN A 8 9.27 -5.15 11.66
C GLN A 8 8.72 -6.23 12.59
N LEU A 9 9.43 -6.49 13.70
CA LEU A 9 9.01 -7.51 14.68
C LEU A 9 7.63 -7.18 15.27
N SER A 10 7.37 -5.92 15.60
CA SER A 10 6.05 -5.51 16.11
C SER A 10 4.94 -5.76 15.08
N LEU A 11 5.19 -5.45 13.80
CA LEU A 11 4.22 -5.73 12.73
C LEU A 11 3.91 -7.23 12.63
N ILE A 12 4.95 -8.08 12.62
CA ILE A 12 4.76 -9.53 12.52
C ILE A 12 4.04 -10.09 13.77
N LYS A 13 4.37 -9.60 14.96
CA LYS A 13 3.65 -9.94 16.20
C LYS A 13 2.17 -9.56 16.13
N GLN A 14 1.84 -8.40 15.58
CA GLN A 14 0.45 -7.96 15.39
C GLN A 14 -0.32 -8.83 14.40
N LEU A 15 0.34 -9.35 13.36
CA LEU A 15 -0.27 -10.26 12.39
C LEU A 15 -0.52 -11.66 12.96
N PHE A 16 0.34 -12.10 13.88
CA PHE A 16 0.30 -13.44 14.46
C PHE A 16 0.30 -13.40 16.00
N PRO A 17 -0.70 -12.78 16.65
CA PRO A 17 -0.68 -12.48 18.09
C PRO A 17 -0.62 -13.74 18.96
N LYS A 18 -1.20 -14.86 18.49
CA LYS A 18 -1.14 -16.15 19.20
C LYS A 18 0.28 -16.75 19.29
N HIS A 19 1.19 -16.28 18.43
CA HIS A 19 2.56 -16.79 18.34
C HIS A 19 3.59 -15.75 18.76
N GLU A 20 3.18 -14.67 19.44
CA GLU A 20 4.02 -13.51 19.73
C GLU A 20 5.38 -13.89 20.35
N LYS A 21 5.35 -14.71 21.40
CA LYS A 21 6.56 -15.17 22.12
C LYS A 21 7.46 -16.04 21.24
N TRP A 22 6.85 -16.89 20.42
CA TRP A 22 7.58 -17.76 19.49
C TRP A 22 8.25 -16.95 18.38
N ILE A 23 7.55 -15.98 17.83
CA ILE A 23 8.05 -15.07 16.79
C ILE A 23 9.24 -14.26 17.32
N GLU A 24 9.17 -13.77 18.55
CA GLU A 24 10.27 -13.04 19.18
C GLU A 24 11.51 -13.92 19.39
N GLN A 25 11.33 -15.17 19.81
CA GLN A 25 12.43 -16.13 19.91
C GLN A 25 13.03 -16.42 18.53
N LEU A 26 12.19 -16.71 17.54
CA LEU A 26 12.63 -17.06 16.20
C LEU A 26 13.36 -15.88 15.52
N TYR A 27 12.88 -14.65 15.70
CA TYR A 27 13.52 -13.44 15.17
C TYR A 27 14.92 -13.20 15.72
N ASN A 28 15.16 -13.54 16.99
CA ASN A 28 16.46 -13.38 17.63
C ASN A 28 17.44 -14.52 17.34
N GLN A 29 16.93 -15.71 17.01
CA GLN A 29 17.75 -16.93 16.89
C GLN A 29 17.95 -17.40 15.45
N ASN A 30 17.11 -16.97 14.52
CA ASN A 30 17.14 -17.39 13.13
C ASN A 30 17.33 -16.19 12.18
N PRO A 31 18.55 -16.00 11.63
CA PRO A 31 18.84 -14.92 10.68
C PRO A 31 17.97 -14.93 9.43
N ASP A 32 17.62 -16.11 8.91
CA ASP A 32 16.77 -16.24 7.72
C ASP A 32 15.34 -15.77 8.01
N PHE A 33 14.83 -16.11 9.19
CA PHE A 33 13.51 -15.63 9.63
C PHE A 33 13.51 -14.12 9.86
N LYS A 34 14.60 -13.56 10.41
CA LYS A 34 14.76 -12.12 10.53
C LYS A 34 14.75 -11.44 9.16
N GLY A 35 15.51 -11.96 8.19
CA GLY A 35 15.49 -11.47 6.81
C GLY A 35 14.10 -11.53 6.17
N LEU A 36 13.36 -12.63 6.40
CA LEU A 36 11.97 -12.75 5.94
C LEU A 36 11.05 -11.67 6.54
N CYS A 37 11.22 -11.33 7.82
CA CYS A 37 10.45 -10.26 8.45
C CYS A 37 10.79 -8.88 7.85
N ASP A 38 12.06 -8.64 7.50
CA ASP A 38 12.53 -7.42 6.85
C ASP A 38 11.96 -7.29 5.43
N ASP A 39 11.99 -8.37 4.66
CA ASP A 39 11.43 -8.43 3.30
C ASP A 39 9.91 -8.21 3.33
N TYR A 40 9.21 -8.85 4.27
CA TYR A 40 7.77 -8.68 4.45
C TYR A 40 7.43 -7.23 4.80
N TYR A 41 8.15 -6.63 5.75
CA TYR A 41 7.94 -5.24 6.14
C TYR A 41 8.13 -4.28 4.95
N SER A 42 9.20 -4.49 4.18
CA SER A 42 9.46 -3.71 2.96
C SER A 42 8.35 -3.86 1.93
N CYS A 43 7.84 -5.08 1.73
CA CYS A 43 6.70 -5.34 0.86
C CYS A 43 5.45 -4.57 1.29
N VAL A 44 5.12 -4.58 2.59
CA VAL A 44 3.98 -3.84 3.14
C VAL A 44 4.11 -2.33 2.89
N LEU A 45 5.30 -1.75 3.10
CA LEU A 45 5.54 -0.33 2.83
C LEU A 45 5.33 0.02 1.36
N HIS A 46 5.85 -0.82 0.45
CA HIS A 46 5.65 -0.62 -0.99
C HIS A 46 4.17 -0.75 -1.39
N LEU A 47 3.46 -1.73 -0.85
CA LEU A 47 2.01 -1.87 -1.08
C LEU A 47 1.21 -0.66 -0.59
N GLN A 48 1.55 -0.11 0.57
CA GLN A 48 0.92 1.10 1.08
C GLN A 48 1.18 2.32 0.18
N LYS A 49 2.42 2.48 -0.29
CA LYS A 49 2.79 3.54 -1.24
C LYS A 49 1.99 3.42 -2.55
N PHE A 50 1.97 2.22 -3.14
CA PHE A 50 1.24 1.98 -4.38
C PHE A 50 -0.26 2.22 -4.22
N ARG A 51 -0.87 1.74 -3.13
CA ARG A 51 -2.30 1.99 -2.87
C ARG A 51 -2.64 3.48 -2.84
N LYS A 52 -1.76 4.31 -2.25
CA LYS A 52 -1.93 5.77 -2.25
C LYS A 52 -1.80 6.34 -3.66
N GLU A 53 -0.74 5.99 -4.38
CA GLU A 53 -0.53 6.47 -5.76
C GLU A 53 -1.66 6.06 -6.71
N PHE A 54 -2.20 4.85 -6.55
CA PHE A 54 -3.34 4.39 -7.35
C PHE A 54 -4.65 5.08 -6.96
N ALA A 55 -4.86 5.38 -5.67
CA ALA A 55 -6.03 6.15 -5.25
C ALA A 55 -6.03 7.54 -5.89
N ASP A 56 -4.89 8.24 -5.85
CA ASP A 56 -4.74 9.56 -6.48
C ASP A 56 -5.01 9.48 -7.99
N LYS A 57 -4.50 8.44 -8.66
CA LYS A 57 -4.76 8.21 -10.10
C LYS A 57 -6.23 7.90 -10.41
N VAL A 58 -6.93 7.15 -9.56
CA VAL A 58 -8.36 6.86 -9.74
C VAL A 58 -9.17 8.15 -9.70
N ASP A 59 -8.83 9.08 -8.83
CA ASP A 59 -9.53 10.36 -8.77
C ASP A 59 -9.22 11.22 -9.99
N SER A 60 -7.96 11.26 -10.47
CA SER A 60 -7.63 11.91 -11.74
C SER A 60 -8.39 11.30 -12.94
N ILE A 61 -8.54 9.98 -12.99
CA ILE A 61 -9.31 9.32 -14.07
C ILE A 61 -10.75 9.82 -14.09
N LYS A 62 -11.41 9.90 -12.92
CA LYS A 62 -12.79 10.41 -12.82
C LYS A 62 -12.91 11.85 -13.30
N GLU A 63 -11.93 12.70 -12.97
CA GLU A 63 -11.88 14.09 -13.44
C GLU A 63 -11.80 14.14 -14.97
N TYR A 64 -10.92 13.35 -15.58
CA TYR A 64 -10.81 13.26 -17.04
C TYR A 64 -12.06 12.69 -17.70
N GLU A 65 -12.69 11.66 -17.12
CA GLU A 65 -13.98 11.13 -17.60
C GLU A 65 -15.09 12.18 -17.55
N ASN A 66 -15.10 13.05 -16.54
CA ASN A 66 -16.04 14.14 -16.46
C ASN A 66 -15.78 15.19 -17.54
N VAL A 67 -14.52 15.60 -17.73
CA VAL A 67 -14.13 16.51 -18.81
C VAL A 67 -14.48 15.93 -20.18
N GLN A 68 -14.22 14.63 -20.39
CA GLN A 68 -14.58 13.94 -21.62
C GLN A 68 -16.07 14.06 -21.92
N LYS A 69 -16.94 13.81 -20.94
CA LYS A 69 -18.40 13.93 -21.12
C LYS A 69 -18.82 15.34 -21.50
N VAL A 70 -18.28 16.35 -20.82
CA VAL A 70 -18.57 17.76 -21.15
C VAL A 70 -18.18 18.07 -22.60
N LEU A 71 -16.98 17.64 -23.02
CA LEU A 71 -16.53 17.84 -24.40
C LEU A 71 -17.40 17.09 -25.42
N GLU A 72 -17.83 15.86 -25.09
CA GLU A 72 -18.73 15.09 -25.95
C GLU A 72 -20.11 15.76 -26.09
N ASP A 73 -20.62 16.38 -25.02
CA ASP A 73 -21.87 17.13 -25.05
C ASP A 73 -21.73 18.41 -25.90
N GLU A 74 -20.65 19.18 -25.72
CA GLU A 74 -20.35 20.35 -26.56
C GLU A 74 -20.26 19.96 -28.05
N MET A 75 -19.58 18.86 -28.38
CA MET A 75 -19.51 18.34 -29.75
C MET A 75 -20.90 17.98 -30.31
N ARG A 76 -21.79 17.41 -29.50
CA ARG A 76 -23.16 17.07 -29.94
C ARG A 76 -23.98 18.32 -30.24
N GLU A 77 -23.79 19.40 -29.49
CA GLU A 77 -24.43 20.69 -29.77
C GLU A 77 -24.03 21.19 -31.16
N PHE A 78 -22.73 21.23 -31.48
CA PHE A 78 -22.23 21.63 -32.80
C PHE A 78 -22.72 20.74 -33.95
N ILE A 79 -22.87 19.43 -33.72
CA ILE A 79 -23.34 18.49 -34.76
C ILE A 79 -24.85 18.63 -35.01
N SER A 80 -25.60 19.12 -34.03
CA SER A 80 -27.06 19.21 -34.10
C SER A 80 -27.58 20.56 -34.64
N GLU A 81 -26.67 21.49 -34.95
CA GLU A 81 -26.92 22.73 -35.71
C GLU A 81 -26.87 22.51 -37.23
#